data_AF-A0A933DAN7-F1
#
_entry.id   AF-A0A933DAN7-F1
#
_cell.length_a   1.000
_cell.length_b   1.000
_cell.length_c   1.000
_cell.angle_alpha   90.00
_cell.angle_beta   90.00
_cell.angle_gamma   90.00
#
_symmetry.space_group_name_H-M   'P 1'
#
loop_
_entity.id
_entity.type
_entity.pdbx_description
1 polymer ?
#
loop_
_entity_poly.entity_id
_entity_poly.type
_entity_poly.pdbx_seq_one_letter_code
_entity_poly.pdbx_strand_id
1 'polypeptide(L)'
;MQILELALPEYTIEHEPDAVAIGAKIDALLCEHFPVREVVLRGLSLRDHPGLELDAFIATIAKLGTDRYDGGRTGIGYHVGNGRTIDFFGLPAMLTGRKPIAERLIHDFYHSALEDRGYRVRLELIMVYDRSKLLMVEHLYDGKRESDGFAFRDPARKPETLLAIVKLLS
;
A
#
# COMPACT_ATOMS: atom_id res chain seq x y z
N MET A 1 3.27 15.52 3.57
CA MET A 1 2.74 14.19 3.92
C MET A 1 1.82 14.36 5.12
N GLN A 2 0.64 13.73 5.11
CA GLN A 2 -0.33 13.75 6.21
C GLN A 2 -0.41 12.36 6.86
N ILE A 3 -0.72 12.30 8.16
CA ILE A 3 -1.12 11.06 8.83
C ILE A 3 -2.61 11.16 9.06
N LEU A 4 -3.37 10.23 8.50
CA LEU A 4 -4.82 10.15 8.63
C LEU A 4 -5.15 8.93 9.47
N GLU A 5 -6.21 9.00 10.27
CA GLU A 5 -6.66 7.89 11.11
C GLU A 5 -8.11 7.55 10.77
N LEU A 6 -8.41 6.25 10.68
CA LEU A 6 -9.75 5.75 10.43
C LEU A 6 -10.07 4.62 11.41
N ALA A 7 -11.08 4.85 12.25
CA ALA A 7 -11.62 3.81 13.12
C ALA A 7 -12.52 2.85 12.33
N LEU A 8 -12.18 1.56 12.40
CA LEU A 8 -12.82 0.42 11.75
C LEU A 8 -12.88 -0.74 12.77
N PRO A 9 -13.63 -0.60 13.87
CA PRO A 9 -13.74 -1.65 14.89
C PRO A 9 -14.32 -2.96 14.34
N GLU A 10 -15.08 -2.90 13.25
CA GLU A 10 -15.59 -4.06 12.54
C GLU A 10 -14.53 -4.81 11.70
N TYR A 11 -13.39 -4.18 11.41
CA TYR A 11 -12.36 -4.79 10.57
C TYR A 11 -11.42 -5.66 11.40
N THR A 12 -11.85 -6.88 11.68
CA THR A 12 -11.04 -7.93 12.33
C THR A 12 -10.56 -8.96 11.30
N ILE A 13 -9.57 -9.78 11.67
CA ILE A 13 -8.99 -10.82 10.79
C ILE A 13 -9.52 -12.22 11.06
N GLU A 14 -10.33 -12.38 12.11
CA GLU A 14 -10.84 -13.67 12.56
C GLU A 14 -11.89 -14.25 11.60
N HIS A 15 -12.56 -13.37 10.85
CA HIS A 15 -13.58 -13.68 9.88
C HIS A 15 -13.33 -12.91 8.58
N GLU A 16 -14.03 -13.30 7.52
CA GLU A 16 -13.95 -12.59 6.26
C GLU A 16 -14.51 -11.17 6.43
N PRO A 17 -13.72 -10.13 6.14
CA PRO A 17 -14.16 -8.76 6.30
C PRO A 17 -15.21 -8.42 5.25
N ASP A 18 -16.15 -7.55 5.60
CA ASP A 18 -17.02 -6.88 4.61
C ASP A 18 -16.18 -5.86 3.82
N ALA A 19 -15.44 -6.37 2.83
CA ALA A 19 -14.50 -5.59 2.03
C ALA A 19 -15.18 -4.42 1.32
N VAL A 20 -16.45 -4.58 0.94
CA VAL A 20 -17.25 -3.52 0.30
C VAL A 20 -17.51 -2.39 1.30
N ALA A 21 -18.06 -2.71 2.47
CA ALA A 21 -18.39 -1.69 3.47
C ALA A 21 -17.15 -1.00 4.04
N ILE A 22 -16.11 -1.76 4.36
CA ILE A 22 -14.84 -1.22 4.89
C ILE A 22 -14.13 -0.41 3.80
N GLY A 23 -14.09 -0.93 2.56
CA GLY A 23 -13.48 -0.27 1.42
C GLY A 23 -14.14 1.09 1.13
N ALA A 24 -15.48 1.16 1.18
CA ALA A 24 -16.20 2.41 1.00
C ALA A 24 -15.83 3.50 2.03
N LYS A 25 -15.58 3.12 3.30
CA LYS A 25 -15.13 4.07 4.34
C LYS A 25 -13.75 4.62 4.05
N ILE A 26 -12.83 3.75 3.62
CA ILE A 26 -11.46 4.15 3.24
C ILE A 26 -11.50 5.05 1.99
N ASP A 27 -12.26 4.67 0.97
CA ASP A 27 -12.37 5.44 -0.27
C ASP A 27 -12.99 6.83 -0.03
N ALA A 28 -13.97 6.93 0.87
CA ALA A 28 -14.55 8.21 1.28
C ALA A 28 -13.49 9.13 1.91
N LEU A 29 -12.71 8.61 2.88
CA LEU A 29 -11.61 9.35 3.50
C LEU A 29 -10.56 9.80 2.47
N LEU A 30 -10.15 8.91 1.56
CA LEU A 30 -9.19 9.24 0.52
C LEU A 30 -9.71 10.34 -0.41
N CYS A 31 -10.98 10.29 -0.81
CA CYS A 31 -11.58 11.28 -1.69
C CYS A 31 -11.80 12.63 -1.01
N GLU A 32 -12.05 12.65 0.29
CA GLU A 32 -12.14 13.89 1.09
C GLU A 32 -10.79 14.64 1.09
N HIS A 33 -9.68 13.92 1.31
CA HIS A 33 -8.36 14.53 1.42
C HIS A 33 -7.65 14.74 0.08
N PHE A 34 -7.98 13.95 -0.95
CA PHE A 34 -7.32 13.97 -2.26
C PHE A 34 -8.32 13.94 -3.42
N PRO A 35 -9.18 14.97 -3.55
CA PRO A 35 -10.20 14.99 -4.59
C PRO A 35 -9.57 15.04 -5.99
N VAL A 36 -10.01 14.16 -6.88
CA VAL A 36 -9.62 14.10 -8.30
C VAL A 36 -8.10 14.02 -8.47
N ARG A 37 -7.50 12.96 -7.93
CA ARG A 37 -6.05 12.75 -7.95
C ARG A 37 -5.66 11.35 -8.39
N GLU A 38 -4.65 11.26 -9.24
CA GLU A 38 -3.95 10.01 -9.54
C GLU A 38 -2.95 9.68 -8.44
N VAL A 39 -3.09 8.49 -7.87
CA VAL A 39 -2.26 8.01 -6.78
C VAL A 39 -1.84 6.56 -7.02
N VAL A 40 -0.88 6.10 -6.22
CA VAL A 40 -0.61 4.67 -6.02
C VAL A 40 -0.83 4.36 -4.55
N LEU A 41 -1.69 3.39 -4.26
CA LEU A 41 -1.96 2.92 -2.91
C LEU A 41 -1.11 1.69 -2.61
N ARG A 42 -0.44 1.68 -1.46
CA ARG A 42 0.29 0.52 -0.98
C ARG A 42 -0.20 0.15 0.41
N GLY A 43 -0.80 -1.02 0.51
CA GLY A 43 -1.21 -1.58 1.80
C GLY A 43 -0.04 -2.21 2.54
N LEU A 44 -0.07 -2.16 3.87
CA LEU A 44 0.91 -2.79 4.75
C LEU A 44 0.24 -3.36 6.00
N SER A 45 0.85 -4.42 6.54
CA SER A 45 0.54 -4.97 7.85
C SER A 45 1.79 -5.05 8.70
N LEU A 46 1.70 -4.69 9.97
CA LEU A 46 2.76 -4.88 10.96
C LEU A 46 3.13 -6.34 11.17
N ARG A 47 2.24 -7.28 10.85
CA ARG A 47 2.57 -8.70 10.89
C ARG A 47 3.79 -9.04 10.02
N ASP A 48 3.99 -8.30 8.93
CA ASP A 48 5.14 -8.46 8.04
C ASP A 48 6.39 -7.73 8.54
N HIS A 49 6.28 -6.98 9.63
CA HIS A 49 7.30 -6.08 10.20
C HIS A 49 7.53 -6.37 11.68
N PRO A 50 8.01 -7.57 12.03
CA PRO A 50 8.15 -8.00 13.41
C PRO A 50 9.09 -7.08 14.20
N GLY A 51 8.70 -6.76 15.44
CA GLY A 51 9.47 -5.93 16.35
C GLY A 51 9.33 -4.42 16.15
N LEU A 52 8.48 -3.97 15.22
CA LEU A 52 8.08 -2.56 15.12
C LEU A 52 6.68 -2.35 15.68
N GLU A 53 6.56 -1.34 16.53
CA GLU A 53 5.28 -0.77 16.93
C GLU A 53 4.72 0.12 15.80
N LEU A 54 3.39 0.25 15.74
CA LEU A 54 2.70 0.97 14.66
C LEU A 54 3.22 2.40 14.47
N ASP A 55 3.30 3.16 15.55
CA ASP A 55 3.72 4.56 15.48
C ASP A 55 5.20 4.70 15.12
N ALA A 56 6.06 3.79 15.57
CA ALA A 56 7.48 3.75 15.19
C ALA A 56 7.63 3.40 13.70
N PHE A 57 6.78 2.51 13.18
CA PHE A 57 6.77 2.15 11.77
C PHE A 57 6.29 3.31 10.89
N ILE A 58 5.21 3.99 11.29
CA ILE A 58 4.73 5.22 10.64
C ILE A 58 5.83 6.28 10.62
N ALA A 59 6.53 6.52 11.74
CA ALA A 59 7.62 7.49 11.81
C ALA A 59 8.79 7.11 10.88
N THR A 60 9.10 5.82 10.78
CA THR A 60 10.13 5.30 9.87
C THR A 60 9.73 5.55 8.41
N ILE A 61 8.49 5.19 8.05
CA ILE A 61 7.95 5.42 6.70
C ILE A 61 7.92 6.91 6.38
N ALA A 62 7.49 7.76 7.31
CA ALA A 62 7.43 9.20 7.15
C ALA A 62 8.82 9.79 6.84
N LYS A 63 9.86 9.30 7.52
CA LYS A 63 11.25 9.72 7.33
C LYS A 63 11.82 9.24 5.99
N LEU A 64 11.56 7.99 5.60
CA LEU A 64 12.18 7.37 4.43
C LEU A 64 11.37 7.51 3.15
N GLY A 65 10.07 7.79 3.25
CA GLY A 65 9.11 7.74 2.15
C GLY A 65 8.77 6.32 1.67
N THR A 66 9.12 5.28 2.43
CA THR A 66 8.90 3.88 2.06
C THR A 66 8.98 2.98 3.30
N ASP A 67 8.31 1.82 3.24
CA ASP A 67 8.41 0.74 4.24
C ASP A 67 9.66 -0.15 4.08
N ARG A 68 10.49 0.10 3.07
CA ARG A 68 11.75 -0.61 2.82
C ARG A 68 12.91 -0.06 3.65
N TYR A 69 12.77 -0.05 4.97
CA TYR A 69 13.75 0.51 5.91
C TYR A 69 14.95 -0.41 6.21
N ASP A 70 14.73 -1.72 6.12
CA ASP A 70 15.76 -2.73 6.29
C ASP A 70 16.26 -3.10 4.90
N GLY A 71 17.58 -3.01 4.67
CA GLY A 71 18.25 -3.36 3.41
C GLY A 71 18.51 -4.87 3.23
N GLY A 72 18.38 -5.66 4.30
CA GLY A 72 18.62 -7.11 4.31
C GLY A 72 17.36 -7.97 4.26
N ARG A 73 16.17 -7.38 4.42
CA ARG A 73 14.87 -8.05 4.32
C ARG A 73 14.62 -8.64 2.92
N THR A 74 14.13 -9.87 2.85
CA THR A 74 13.73 -10.49 1.57
C THR A 74 12.62 -9.67 0.89
N GLY A 75 12.74 -9.43 -0.42
CA GLY A 75 11.70 -8.75 -1.22
C GLY A 75 11.76 -7.21 -1.20
N ILE A 76 12.88 -6.60 -0.81
CA ILE A 76 13.07 -5.13 -0.82
C ILE A 76 13.08 -4.54 -2.24
N GLY A 77 13.57 -5.31 -3.22
CA GLY A 77 13.63 -4.89 -4.61
C GLY A 77 13.46 -6.10 -5.51
N TYR A 78 12.64 -5.94 -6.54
CA TYR A 78 12.48 -6.97 -7.57
C TYR A 78 13.21 -6.48 -8.82
N HIS A 79 14.34 -7.13 -9.11
CA HIS A 79 15.05 -6.93 -10.35
C HIS A 79 14.28 -7.61 -11.47
N VAL A 80 13.76 -6.81 -12.38
CA VAL A 80 13.17 -7.33 -13.62
C VAL A 80 14.29 -7.49 -14.65
N GLY A 81 14.19 -8.53 -15.50
CA GLY A 81 15.25 -8.95 -16.44
C GLY A 81 15.70 -7.90 -17.49
N ASN A 82 15.14 -6.69 -17.46
CA ASN A 82 15.51 -5.55 -18.28
C ASN A 82 16.41 -4.52 -17.54
N GLY A 83 16.97 -4.88 -16.38
CA GLY A 83 17.86 -4.01 -15.60
C GLY A 83 17.13 -2.92 -14.81
N ARG A 84 15.80 -2.94 -14.76
CA ARG A 84 15.01 -2.07 -13.88
C ARG A 84 14.79 -2.74 -12.53
N THR A 85 14.55 -1.91 -11.52
CA THR A 85 14.21 -2.35 -10.17
C THR A 85 12.82 -1.86 -9.83
N ILE A 86 11.98 -2.75 -9.32
CA ILE A 86 10.74 -2.38 -8.64
C ILE A 86 11.09 -2.07 -7.19
N ASP A 87 10.84 -0.83 -6.76
CA ASP A 87 11.02 -0.41 -5.37
C ASP A 87 9.87 -0.92 -4.48
N PHE A 88 8.65 -0.93 -5.02
CA PHE A 88 7.47 -1.44 -4.33
C PHE A 88 6.35 -1.82 -5.29
N PHE A 89 5.43 -2.66 -4.81
CA PHE A 89 4.16 -2.93 -5.46
C PHE A 89 3.03 -2.10 -4.84
N GLY A 90 2.08 -1.68 -5.66
CA GLY A 90 0.91 -0.92 -5.23
C GLY A 90 -0.19 -0.85 -6.28
N LEU A 91 -1.38 -0.45 -5.85
CA LEU A 91 -2.56 -0.32 -6.68
C LEU A 91 -2.64 1.11 -7.27
N PRO A 92 -2.42 1.30 -8.59
CA PRO A 92 -2.66 2.59 -9.22
C PRO A 92 -4.16 2.91 -9.19
N ALA A 93 -4.50 4.15 -8.85
CA ALA A 93 -5.89 4.54 -8.72
C ALA A 93 -6.12 6.02 -9.09
N MET A 94 -7.35 6.31 -9.52
CA MET A 94 -7.86 7.68 -9.68
C MET A 94 -8.95 7.93 -8.64
N LEU A 95 -8.66 8.82 -7.69
CA LEU A 95 -9.56 9.18 -6.60
C LEU A 95 -10.66 10.12 -7.12
N THR A 96 -11.79 9.55 -7.56
CA THR A 96 -12.95 10.30 -8.09
C THR A 96 -14.23 10.11 -7.27
N GLY A 97 -14.21 9.25 -6.26
CA GLY A 97 -15.40 8.85 -5.50
C GLY A 97 -16.37 7.92 -6.25
N ARG A 98 -16.05 7.47 -7.47
CA ARG A 98 -16.96 6.64 -8.30
C ARG A 98 -16.63 5.16 -8.33
N LYS A 99 -15.40 4.79 -7.98
CA LYS A 99 -14.91 3.40 -8.07
C LYS A 99 -14.45 2.93 -6.69
N PRO A 100 -14.84 1.72 -6.26
CA PRO A 100 -14.30 1.13 -5.05
C PRO A 100 -12.85 0.71 -5.31
N ILE A 101 -11.91 1.32 -4.60
CA ILE A 101 -10.47 1.05 -4.75
C ILE A 101 -9.99 0.22 -3.57
N ALA A 102 -10.37 0.63 -2.36
CA ALA A 102 -9.92 -0.03 -1.14
C ALA A 102 -10.53 -1.43 -0.92
N GLU A 103 -11.70 -1.71 -1.49
CA GLU A 103 -12.30 -3.07 -1.48
C GLU A 103 -11.30 -4.13 -1.98
N ARG A 104 -10.63 -3.85 -3.10
CA ARG A 104 -9.62 -4.74 -3.67
C ARG A 104 -8.43 -4.94 -2.73
N LEU A 105 -7.93 -3.88 -2.09
CA LEU A 105 -6.82 -4.00 -1.15
C LEU A 105 -7.18 -4.90 0.04
N ILE A 106 -8.39 -4.76 0.59
CA ILE A 106 -8.86 -5.58 1.69
C ILE A 106 -8.97 -7.05 1.26
N HIS A 107 -9.56 -7.28 0.09
CA HIS A 107 -9.69 -8.61 -0.50
C HIS A 107 -8.32 -9.27 -0.69
N ASP A 108 -7.37 -8.58 -1.33
CA ASP A 108 -6.03 -9.13 -1.61
C ASP A 108 -5.25 -9.44 -0.32
N PHE A 109 -5.38 -8.60 0.71
CA PHE A 109 -4.77 -8.86 2.03
C PHE A 109 -5.38 -10.06 2.76
N TYR A 110 -6.67 -10.30 2.58
CA TYR A 110 -7.36 -11.43 3.22
C TYR A 110 -7.16 -12.74 2.46
N HIS A 111 -7.37 -12.75 1.15
CA HIS A 111 -7.37 -13.95 0.30
C HIS A 111 -6.00 -14.23 -0.31
N SER A 112 -5.38 -13.27 -1.02
CA SER A 112 -4.10 -13.52 -1.71
C SER A 112 -2.96 -13.74 -0.71
N ALA A 113 -2.93 -13.02 0.42
CA ALA A 113 -1.90 -13.28 1.44
C ALA A 113 -1.98 -14.71 2.01
N LEU A 114 -3.18 -15.31 2.09
CA LEU A 114 -3.33 -16.69 2.52
C LEU A 114 -2.70 -17.66 1.51
N GLU A 115 -2.90 -17.43 0.22
CA GLU A 115 -2.31 -18.23 -0.85
C GLU A 115 -0.79 -18.08 -0.89
N ASP A 116 -0.29 -16.85 -0.82
CA ASP A 116 1.13 -16.54 -0.97
C ASP A 116 1.95 -16.87 0.28
N ARG A 117 1.39 -16.66 1.48
CA ARG A 117 2.12 -16.68 2.76
C ARG A 117 1.64 -17.77 3.71
N GLY A 118 0.52 -18.43 3.40
CA GLY A 118 -0.09 -19.44 4.26
C GLY A 118 -0.88 -18.86 5.45
N TYR A 119 -1.10 -17.54 5.50
CA TYR A 119 -1.91 -16.90 6.54
C TYR A 119 -2.58 -15.62 6.06
N ARG A 120 -3.72 -15.31 6.67
CA ARG A 120 -4.46 -14.07 6.43
C ARG A 120 -3.79 -12.89 7.09
N VAL A 121 -3.86 -11.74 6.43
CA VAL A 121 -3.24 -10.50 6.88
C VAL A 121 -4.29 -9.41 6.95
N ARG A 122 -4.31 -8.66 8.04
CA ARG A 122 -5.14 -7.46 8.15
C ARG A 122 -4.35 -6.27 7.64
N LEU A 123 -4.98 -5.45 6.81
CA LEU A 123 -4.43 -4.17 6.41
C LEU A 123 -4.46 -3.20 7.62
N GLU A 124 -3.30 -2.67 8.00
CA GLU A 124 -3.17 -1.75 9.14
C GLU A 124 -2.76 -0.35 8.68
N LEU A 125 -1.99 -0.25 7.59
CA LEU A 125 -1.58 1.01 6.99
C LEU A 125 -1.85 1.04 5.49
N ILE A 126 -2.24 2.20 4.97
CA ILE A 126 -2.24 2.49 3.53
C ILE A 126 -1.34 3.68 3.28
N MET A 127 -0.31 3.49 2.47
CA MET A 127 0.51 4.56 1.94
C MET A 127 -0.12 5.11 0.65
N VAL A 128 -0.22 6.43 0.56
CA VAL A 128 -0.76 7.13 -0.61
C VAL A 128 0.37 7.88 -1.28
N TYR A 129 0.78 7.44 -2.47
CA TYR A 129 1.86 8.07 -3.23
C TYR A 129 1.33 8.94 -4.37
N ASP A 130 2.06 10.01 -4.68
CA ASP A 130 1.85 10.83 -5.87
C ASP A 130 2.27 10.05 -7.12
N ARG A 131 1.29 9.67 -7.96
CA ARG A 131 1.54 8.87 -9.16
C ARG A 131 2.51 9.55 -10.13
N SER A 132 2.52 10.89 -10.21
CA SER A 132 3.39 11.63 -11.12
C SER A 132 4.87 11.49 -10.78
N LYS A 133 5.20 11.21 -9.52
CA LYS A 133 6.57 11.04 -9.02
C LYS A 133 7.08 9.60 -9.10
N LEU A 134 6.31 8.70 -9.71
CA LEU A 134 6.63 7.29 -9.85
C LEU A 134 6.78 6.88 -11.32
N LEU A 135 7.63 5.88 -11.54
CA LEU A 135 7.75 5.11 -12.78
C LEU A 135 7.05 3.78 -12.58
N MET A 136 6.12 3.46 -13.48
CA MET A 136 5.57 2.11 -13.52
C MET A 136 6.61 1.19 -14.18
N VAL A 137 6.84 0.05 -13.56
CA VAL A 137 7.78 -0.97 -14.03
C VAL A 137 6.97 -2.22 -14.31
N GLU A 138 6.75 -2.50 -15.60
CA GLU A 138 6.11 -3.73 -16.04
C GLU A 138 6.97 -4.94 -15.64
N HIS A 139 6.29 -5.99 -15.22
CA HIS A 139 6.91 -7.27 -14.89
C HIS A 139 5.99 -8.43 -15.27
N LEU A 140 6.47 -9.66 -15.09
CA LEU A 140 5.73 -10.86 -15.40
C LEU A 140 5.43 -11.65 -14.12
N TYR A 141 4.18 -12.04 -13.95
CA TYR A 141 3.75 -13.03 -12.96
C TYR A 141 3.20 -14.24 -13.72
N ASP A 142 3.79 -15.43 -13.56
CA ASP A 142 3.43 -16.65 -14.30
C ASP A 142 3.29 -16.44 -15.83
N GLY A 143 4.16 -15.60 -16.40
CA GLY A 143 4.15 -15.27 -17.83
C GLY A 143 3.10 -14.23 -18.25
N LYS A 144 2.26 -13.75 -17.34
CA LYS A 144 1.29 -12.65 -17.56
C LYS A 144 1.92 -11.31 -17.20
N ARG A 145 1.65 -10.30 -18.03
CA ARG A 145 2.15 -8.92 -17.80
C ARG A 145 1.32 -8.24 -16.72
N GLU A 146 2.02 -7.72 -15.72
CA GLU A 146 1.44 -6.98 -14.60
C GLU A 146 2.03 -5.56 -14.49
N SER A 147 1.25 -4.65 -13.92
CA SER A 147 1.49 -3.20 -13.93
C SER A 147 1.33 -2.52 -12.57
N ASP A 148 1.50 -3.28 -11.50
CA ASP A 148 1.45 -2.85 -10.10
C ASP A 148 2.84 -2.58 -9.49
N GLY A 149 3.92 -2.82 -10.24
CA GLY A 149 5.29 -2.52 -9.84
C GLY A 149 5.66 -1.05 -10.09
N PHE A 150 6.25 -0.40 -9.09
CA PHE A 150 6.67 1.00 -9.16
C PHE A 150 8.10 1.22 -8.69
N ALA A 151 8.75 2.20 -9.31
CA ALA A 151 10.02 2.76 -8.90
C ALA A 151 9.90 4.27 -8.67
N PHE A 152 10.69 4.82 -7.75
CA PHE A 152 10.76 6.26 -7.54
C PHE A 152 11.48 6.93 -8.70
N ARG A 153 10.91 8.03 -9.25
CA ARG A 153 11.60 8.82 -10.28
C ARG A 153 12.90 9.43 -9.76
N ASP A 154 12.90 9.83 -8.48
CA ASP A 154 14.05 10.38 -7.77
C ASP A 154 14.22 9.63 -6.44
N PRO A 155 15.11 8.62 -6.39
CA PRO A 155 15.37 7.83 -5.18
C PRO A 155 15.94 8.63 -4.01
N ALA A 156 16.47 9.84 -4.22
CA ALA A 156 16.94 10.71 -3.15
C ALA A 156 15.80 11.52 -2.51
N ARG A 157 14.63 11.59 -3.16
CA ARG A 157 13.47 12.39 -2.75
C ARG A 157 12.22 11.54 -2.48
N LYS A 158 12.40 10.28 -2.09
CA LYS A 158 11.30 9.35 -1.76
C LYS A 158 10.26 9.95 -0.80
N PRO A 159 10.63 10.63 0.32
CA PRO A 159 9.64 11.19 1.23
C PRO A 159 8.66 12.17 0.57
N GLU A 160 9.11 12.89 -0.46
CA GLU A 160 8.26 13.85 -1.17
C GLU A 160 7.24 13.19 -2.11
N THR A 161 7.38 11.90 -2.39
CA THR A 161 6.41 11.12 -3.15
C THR A 161 5.24 10.67 -2.30
N LEU A 162 5.40 10.61 -0.97
CA LEU A 162 4.39 10.17 -0.03
C LEU A 162 3.45 11.32 0.34
N LEU A 163 2.19 11.21 -0.09
CA LEU A 163 1.14 12.19 0.19
C LEU A 163 0.54 11.98 1.56
N ALA A 164 0.24 10.74 1.92
CA ALA A 164 -0.29 10.38 3.22
C ALA A 164 0.02 8.95 3.65
N ILE A 165 -0.12 8.71 4.94
CA ILE A 165 -0.24 7.40 5.56
C ILE A 165 -1.60 7.36 6.24
N VAL A 166 -2.44 6.40 5.88
CA VAL A 166 -3.73 6.14 6.54
C VAL A 166 -3.54 5.01 7.53
N LYS A 167 -3.81 5.28 8.81
CA LYS A 167 -3.76 4.34 9.91
C LYS A 167 -5.16 3.77 10.16
N LEU A 168 -5.31 2.46 10.03
CA LEU A 168 -6.58 1.76 10.25
C LEU A 168 -6.62 1.23 11.68
N LEU A 169 -7.50 1.78 12.51
CA LEU A 169 -7.63 1.45 13.93
C LEU A 169 -8.82 0.50 14.13
N SER A 170 -8.62 -0.65 14.78
CA SER A 170 -9.73 -1.52 15.24
C SER A 170 -10.05 -1.24 16.70
#